data_AF-A0A0F8ZFS0-F1
#
_entry.id   AF-A0A0F8ZFS0-F1
#
_cell.length_a   1.000
_cell.length_b   1.000
_cell.length_c   1.000
_cell.angle_alpha   90.00
_cell.angle_beta   90.00
_cell.angle_gamma   90.00
#
_symmetry.space_group_name_H-M   'P 1'
#
loop_
_entity.id
_entity.type
_entity.pdbx_description
1 polymer ?
#
loop_
_entity_poly.entity_id
_entity_poly.type
_entity_poly.pdbx_seq_one_letter_code
_entity_poly.pdbx_strand_id
1 'polypeptide(L)'
;MKHTIKIDIPKFKNIDLELDFPPGMSFCKQLALTEEEIVEGQNRPENVIDSIAVYWCKRNNQYKTGKHSHLYRCFLRDARGAWVWCDQIIDGNIWRIIPGNEEWLQSAIYPITVGPTIGYDTVGASNATIQGIVWHQGGV
;
A
#
# COMPACT_ATOMS: atom_id res chain seq x y z
N MET A 1 -31.30 11.25 29.24
CA MET A 1 -30.19 10.29 28.96
C MET A 1 -29.71 10.52 27.54
N LYS A 2 -28.48 10.98 27.33
CA LYS A 2 -27.89 11.04 25.99
C LYS A 2 -27.27 9.66 25.71
N HIS A 3 -27.90 8.87 24.85
CA HIS A 3 -27.29 7.65 24.33
C HIS A 3 -26.31 8.02 23.23
N THR A 4 -25.03 8.06 23.55
CA THR A 4 -23.97 8.13 22.55
C THR A 4 -23.81 6.74 21.95
N ILE A 5 -24.30 6.56 20.72
CA ILE A 5 -24.00 5.36 19.93
C ILE A 5 -22.51 5.46 19.55
N LYS A 6 -21.67 4.62 20.17
CA LYS A 6 -20.31 4.41 19.70
C LYS A 6 -20.42 3.52 18.47
N ILE A 7 -20.25 4.12 17.29
CA ILE A 7 -20.03 3.36 16.06
C ILE A 7 -18.58 2.89 16.16
N ASP A 8 -18.38 1.62 16.54
CA ASP A 8 -17.08 0.97 16.42
C ASP A 8 -16.80 0.80 14.92
N ILE A 9 -16.16 1.80 14.32
CA ILE A 9 -15.58 1.68 12.99
C ILE A 9 -14.59 0.50 13.07
N PRO A 10 -14.67 -0.50 12.18
CA PRO A 10 -13.81 -1.67 12.28
C PRO A 10 -12.35 -1.23 12.30
N LYS A 11 -11.68 -1.46 13.43
CA LYS A 11 -10.24 -1.27 13.56
C LYS A 11 -9.59 -2.40 12.77
N PHE A 12 -9.29 -2.15 11.50
CA PHE A 12 -8.54 -3.09 10.68
C PHE A 12 -7.09 -3.09 11.15
N LYS A 13 -6.49 -4.28 11.30
CA LYS A 13 -5.08 -4.41 11.67
C LYS A 13 -4.15 -4.23 10.48
N ASN A 14 -4.55 -4.77 9.33
CA ASN A 14 -3.81 -4.72 8.06
C ASN A 14 -4.78 -4.42 6.91
N ILE A 15 -4.24 -4.03 5.76
CA ILE A 15 -4.98 -3.89 4.51
C ILE A 15 -4.39 -4.90 3.53
N ASP A 16 -5.21 -5.85 3.08
CA ASP A 16 -4.83 -6.87 2.11
C ASP A 16 -5.44 -6.51 0.75
N LEU A 17 -4.60 -6.44 -0.28
CA LEU A 17 -4.97 -6.23 -1.67
C LEU A 17 -4.60 -7.46 -2.49
N GLU A 18 -5.53 -7.97 -3.28
CA GLU A 18 -5.24 -9.03 -4.24
C GLU A 18 -4.56 -8.44 -5.48
N LEU A 19 -3.42 -9.02 -5.83
CA LEU A 19 -2.63 -8.66 -7.00
C LEU A 19 -2.88 -9.70 -8.10
N ASP A 20 -3.35 -9.23 -9.25
CA ASP A 20 -3.41 -10.03 -10.47
C ASP A 20 -2.17 -9.75 -11.33
N PHE A 21 -1.32 -10.75 -11.51
CA PHE A 21 -0.12 -10.65 -12.32
C PHE A 21 0.24 -11.99 -12.97
N PRO A 22 0.84 -11.97 -14.17
CA PRO A 22 1.31 -13.18 -14.83
C PRO A 22 2.43 -13.86 -14.04
N PRO A 23 2.58 -15.19 -14.14
CA PRO A 23 3.69 -15.89 -13.52
C PRO A 23 5.04 -15.39 -14.07
N GLY A 24 6.07 -15.44 -13.24
CA GLY A 24 7.43 -15.01 -13.62
C GLY A 24 7.80 -13.59 -13.19
N MET A 25 7.06 -13.00 -12.26
CA MET A 25 7.53 -11.82 -11.53
C MET A 25 8.28 -12.21 -10.26
N SER A 26 9.27 -11.42 -9.88
CA SER A 26 9.95 -11.51 -8.59
C SER A 26 9.85 -10.18 -7.84
N PHE A 27 9.50 -10.25 -6.57
CA PHE A 27 9.25 -9.11 -5.70
C PHE A 27 10.41 -8.97 -4.70
N CYS A 28 11.10 -7.84 -4.73
CA CYS A 28 12.28 -7.60 -3.91
C CYS A 28 12.05 -6.41 -2.97
N LYS A 29 12.02 -6.68 -1.67
CA LYS A 29 11.94 -5.63 -0.64
C LYS A 29 13.21 -4.77 -0.67
N GLN A 30 13.04 -3.46 -0.65
CA GLN A 30 14.13 -2.49 -0.66
C GLN A 30 14.40 -2.03 0.78
N LEU A 31 15.27 -2.74 1.49
CA LEU A 31 15.58 -2.42 2.89
C LEU A 31 16.29 -1.05 3.02
N ALA A 32 16.37 -0.54 4.24
CA ALA A 32 17.24 0.60 4.55
C ALA A 32 18.69 0.28 4.13
N LEU A 33 19.44 1.32 3.76
CA LEU A 33 20.87 1.17 3.51
C LEU A 33 21.59 0.81 4.80
N THR A 34 22.65 0.02 4.69
CA THR A 34 23.55 -0.22 5.84
C THR A 34 24.36 1.05 6.14
N GLU A 35 24.94 1.11 7.34
CA GLU A 35 25.81 2.23 7.71
C GLU A 35 27.00 2.36 6.76
N GLU A 36 27.56 1.24 6.31
CA GLU A 36 28.66 1.19 5.35
C GLU A 36 28.25 1.76 4.00
N GLU A 37 27.08 1.36 3.46
CA GLU A 37 26.57 1.89 2.19
C GLU A 37 26.37 3.42 2.26
N ILE A 38 25.88 3.93 3.39
CA ILE A 38 25.72 5.38 3.61
C ILE A 38 27.07 6.08 3.65
N VAL A 39 28.07 5.49 4.33
CA VAL A 39 29.45 6.02 4.38
C VAL A 39 30.11 6.03 2.99
N GLU A 40 29.80 5.04 2.15
CA GLU A 40 30.23 5.00 0.73
C GLU A 40 29.51 6.02 -0.16
N GLY A 41 28.59 6.82 0.40
CA GLY A 41 27.88 7.88 -0.31
C GLY A 41 26.62 7.41 -1.03
N GLN A 42 26.13 6.20 -0.75
CA GLN A 42 24.84 5.75 -1.27
C GLN A 42 23.71 6.53 -0.61
N ASN A 43 22.66 6.81 -1.38
CA ASN A 43 21.45 7.45 -0.88
C ASN A 43 20.22 6.66 -1.33
N ARG A 44 19.28 6.44 -0.40
CA ARG A 44 17.99 5.84 -0.68
C ARG A 44 16.88 6.77 -0.16
N PRO A 45 15.97 7.23 -1.02
CA PRO A 45 14.82 8.03 -0.58
C PRO A 45 13.94 7.26 0.41
N GLU A 46 13.33 7.97 1.36
CA GLU A 46 12.53 7.38 2.43
C GLU A 46 11.32 6.56 1.91
N ASN A 47 10.68 7.04 0.83
CA ASN A 47 9.57 6.33 0.17
C ASN A 47 10.02 5.07 -0.61
N VAL A 48 11.33 4.86 -0.76
CA VAL A 48 11.93 3.66 -1.35
C VAL A 48 12.36 2.67 -0.26
N ILE A 49 12.64 3.12 0.95
CA ILE A 49 12.91 2.21 2.07
C ILE A 49 11.63 1.41 2.38
N ASP A 50 11.73 0.11 2.55
CA ASP A 50 10.62 -0.85 2.72
C ASP A 50 9.60 -0.87 1.58
N SER A 51 9.99 -0.37 0.41
CA SER A 51 9.23 -0.51 -0.84
C SER A 51 9.49 -1.85 -1.52
N ILE A 52 8.70 -2.18 -2.55
CA ILE A 52 8.86 -3.41 -3.32
C ILE A 52 9.23 -3.08 -4.77
N ALA A 53 10.43 -3.51 -5.18
CA ALA A 53 10.84 -3.49 -6.57
C ALA A 53 10.38 -4.79 -7.26
N VAL A 54 9.62 -4.65 -8.35
CA VAL A 54 9.11 -5.79 -9.13
C VAL A 54 10.00 -5.97 -10.34
N TYR A 55 10.55 -7.16 -10.50
CA TYR A 55 11.37 -7.53 -11.64
C TYR A 55 10.68 -8.62 -12.43
N TRP A 56 10.87 -8.58 -13.74
CA TRP A 56 10.50 -9.70 -14.58
C TRP A 56 11.64 -10.72 -14.59
N CYS A 57 11.32 -12.00 -14.44
CA CYS A 57 12.35 -13.01 -14.19
C CYS A 57 13.22 -13.24 -15.43
N LYS A 58 12.62 -13.38 -16.62
CA LYS A 58 13.33 -13.72 -17.86
C LYS A 58 12.62 -13.28 -19.15
N ARG A 59 13.41 -12.88 -20.16
CA ARG A 59 13.06 -12.83 -21.59
C ARG A 59 13.54 -14.12 -22.24
N ASN A 60 12.64 -14.81 -22.94
CA ASN A 60 12.96 -16.05 -23.67
C ASN A 60 13.69 -17.10 -22.82
N ASN A 61 13.43 -17.14 -21.50
CA ASN A 61 14.10 -18.00 -20.52
C ASN A 61 15.65 -17.88 -20.46
N GLN A 62 16.25 -16.86 -21.10
CA GLN A 62 17.71 -16.71 -21.24
C GLN A 62 18.25 -15.42 -20.61
N TYR A 63 17.49 -14.33 -20.63
CA TYR A 63 17.99 -13.01 -20.22
C TYR A 63 17.15 -12.42 -19.10
N LYS A 64 17.77 -11.83 -18.06
CA LYS A 64 17.02 -11.00 -17.10
C LYS A 64 16.41 -9.81 -17.84
N THR A 65 15.22 -9.39 -17.44
CA THR A 65 14.40 -8.37 -18.16
C THR A 65 14.40 -7.01 -17.49
N GLY A 66 15.07 -6.89 -16.35
CA GLY A 66 15.14 -5.64 -15.60
C GLY A 66 13.89 -5.39 -14.77
N LYS A 67 13.80 -4.17 -14.25
CA LYS A 67 12.74 -3.73 -13.35
C LYS A 67 11.46 -3.49 -14.15
N HIS A 68 10.38 -4.14 -13.75
CA HIS A 68 9.06 -3.97 -14.35
C HIS A 68 8.32 -2.79 -13.74
N SER A 69 8.21 -2.77 -12.40
CA SER A 69 7.49 -1.73 -11.68
C SER A 69 8.08 -1.51 -10.28
N HIS A 70 7.56 -0.50 -9.59
CA HIS A 70 7.94 -0.16 -8.22
C HIS A 70 6.67 0.12 -7.42
N LEU A 71 6.41 -0.70 -6.41
CA LEU A 71 5.41 -0.41 -5.39
C LEU A 71 6.11 0.37 -4.27
N TYR A 72 5.96 1.69 -4.27
CA TYR A 72 6.55 2.56 -3.26
C TYR A 72 6.06 2.22 -1.85
N ARG A 73 6.78 2.69 -0.83
CA ARG A 73 6.37 2.52 0.56
C ARG A 73 4.98 3.12 0.78
N CYS A 74 4.04 2.31 1.26
CA CYS A 74 2.73 2.81 1.64
C CYS A 74 2.76 3.61 2.94
N PHE A 75 1.86 4.57 3.07
CA PHE A 75 1.54 5.27 4.30
C PHE A 75 0.02 5.28 4.52
N LEU A 76 -0.41 5.31 5.78
CA LEU A 76 -1.79 5.61 6.14
C LEU A 76 -1.90 7.08 6.51
N ARG A 77 -2.98 7.73 6.07
CA ARG A 77 -3.28 9.13 6.42
C ARG A 77 -4.69 9.23 6.98
N ASP A 78 -4.83 9.88 8.13
CA ASP A 78 -6.11 10.12 8.81
C ASP A 78 -6.81 11.37 8.26
N ALA A 79 -8.06 11.61 8.69
CA ALA A 79 -8.86 12.75 8.23
C ALA A 79 -8.32 14.12 8.65
N ARG A 80 -7.44 14.19 9.66
CA ARG A 80 -6.73 15.43 10.04
C ARG A 80 -5.45 15.62 9.23
N GLY A 81 -5.08 14.63 8.42
CA GLY A 81 -3.87 14.62 7.63
C GLY A 81 -2.64 14.12 8.38
N ALA A 82 -2.77 13.63 9.62
CA ALA A 82 -1.70 12.91 10.28
C ALA A 82 -1.46 11.59 9.54
N TRP A 83 -0.21 11.11 9.49
CA TRP A 83 0.12 9.92 8.73
C TRP A 83 1.20 9.07 9.40
N VAL A 84 1.25 7.80 9.01
CA VAL A 84 2.28 6.84 9.44
C VAL A 84 2.72 6.00 8.25
N TRP A 85 4.02 5.70 8.16
CA TRP A 85 4.53 4.72 7.22
C TRP A 85 4.01 3.31 7.53
N CYS A 86 3.91 2.50 6.50
CA CYS A 86 3.57 1.09 6.58
C CYS A 86 4.79 0.21 6.32
N ASP A 87 4.71 -1.02 6.84
CA ASP A 87 5.45 -2.16 6.28
C ASP A 87 4.61 -2.87 5.22
N GLN A 88 5.27 -3.63 4.35
CA GLN A 88 4.68 -4.26 3.18
C GLN A 88 5.24 -5.65 2.94
N ILE A 89 4.34 -6.61 2.69
CA ILE A 89 4.69 -8.00 2.37
C ILE A 89 3.85 -8.44 1.19
N ILE A 90 4.45 -9.20 0.27
CA ILE A 90 3.74 -9.93 -0.78
C ILE A 90 3.90 -11.42 -0.50
N ASP A 91 2.77 -12.09 -0.28
CA ASP A 91 2.68 -13.54 -0.09
C ASP A 91 1.71 -14.12 -1.12
N GLY A 92 2.24 -14.88 -2.08
CA GLY A 92 1.49 -15.29 -3.26
C GLY A 92 0.95 -14.10 -4.04
N ASN A 93 -0.37 -14.02 -4.17
CA ASN A 93 -1.09 -12.92 -4.81
C ASN A 93 -1.59 -11.85 -3.82
N ILE A 94 -1.25 -11.94 -2.53
CA ILE A 94 -1.72 -10.97 -1.52
C ILE A 94 -0.62 -9.97 -1.21
N TRP A 95 -0.91 -8.69 -1.48
CA TRP A 95 -0.13 -7.57 -0.97
C TRP A 95 -0.73 -7.07 0.33
N ARG A 96 -0.02 -7.30 1.43
CA ARG A 96 -0.40 -6.89 2.77
C ARG A 96 0.34 -5.62 3.18
N ILE A 97 -0.43 -4.60 3.55
CA ILE A 97 0.02 -3.31 4.08
C ILE A 97 -0.24 -3.30 5.59
N ILE A 98 0.82 -3.09 6.37
CA ILE A 98 0.82 -3.19 7.83
C ILE A 98 1.14 -1.82 8.42
N PRO A 99 0.30 -1.22 9.29
CA PRO A 99 0.61 0.04 9.95
C PRO A 99 1.93 -0.05 10.74
N GLY A 100 2.84 0.89 10.55
CA GLY A 100 4.11 0.93 11.29
C GLY A 100 3.97 1.40 12.74
N ASN A 101 2.80 1.89 13.13
CA ASN A 101 2.51 2.34 14.49
C ASN A 101 1.06 1.98 14.88
N GLU A 102 0.91 0.97 15.76
CA GLU A 102 -0.38 0.52 16.26
C GLU A 102 -1.06 1.58 17.13
N GLU A 103 -0.32 2.36 17.94
CA GLU A 103 -0.87 3.43 18.78
C GLU A 103 -1.46 4.57 17.93
N TRP A 104 -0.79 4.89 16.81
CA TRP A 104 -1.33 5.82 15.83
C TRP A 104 -2.67 5.32 15.29
N LEU A 105 -2.75 4.03 14.91
CA LEU A 105 -4.00 3.43 14.40
C LEU A 105 -5.13 3.49 15.44
N GLN A 106 -4.83 3.29 16.73
CA GLN A 106 -5.82 3.37 17.80
C GLN A 106 -6.38 4.79 18.01
N SER A 107 -5.62 5.82 17.63
CA SER A 107 -5.97 7.24 17.83
C SER A 107 -6.28 8.01 16.53
N ALA A 108 -6.18 7.33 15.38
CA ALA A 108 -6.42 7.91 14.06
C ALA A 108 -7.89 8.31 13.86
N ILE A 109 -8.12 9.42 13.15
CA ILE A 109 -9.46 9.89 12.81
C ILE A 109 -9.85 9.41 11.42
N TYR A 110 -11.01 8.76 11.32
CA TYR A 110 -11.55 8.28 10.06
C TYR A 110 -12.15 9.42 9.20
N PRO A 111 -12.13 9.29 7.85
CA PRO A 111 -11.58 8.15 7.10
C PRO A 111 -10.05 8.08 7.14
N ILE A 112 -9.52 6.86 7.16
CA ILE A 112 -8.10 6.58 6.94
C ILE A 112 -7.93 6.19 5.46
N THR A 113 -7.00 6.83 4.77
CA THR A 113 -6.66 6.56 3.37
C THR A 113 -5.28 5.94 3.24
N VAL A 114 -5.09 5.05 2.27
CA VAL A 114 -3.78 4.49 1.91
C VAL A 114 -3.13 5.35 0.83
N GLY A 115 -1.89 5.75 1.06
CA GLY A 115 -1.02 6.42 0.10
C GLY A 115 0.27 5.63 -0.14
N PRO A 116 1.08 5.98 -1.16
CA PRO A 116 0.70 6.85 -2.27
C PRO A 116 -0.50 6.26 -3.03
N THR A 117 -1.17 7.06 -3.85
CA THR A 117 -2.25 6.57 -4.71
C THR A 117 -1.77 5.33 -5.46
N ILE A 118 -2.44 4.20 -5.24
CA ILE A 118 -2.12 2.95 -5.91
C ILE A 118 -2.80 3.00 -7.28
N GLY A 119 -2.00 2.96 -8.35
CA GLY A 119 -2.49 3.00 -9.73
C GLY A 119 -2.24 4.34 -10.42
N TYR A 120 -3.22 4.80 -11.20
CA TYR A 120 -3.11 5.95 -12.11
C TYR A 120 -3.99 7.10 -11.59
N ASP A 121 -3.44 8.31 -11.52
CA ASP A 121 -4.13 9.55 -11.07
C ASP A 121 -4.85 10.29 -12.20
N THR A 122 -4.65 9.81 -13.43
CA THR A 122 -5.05 10.48 -14.66
C THR A 122 -6.24 9.74 -15.26
N VAL A 123 -7.28 10.46 -15.67
CA VAL A 123 -8.51 9.86 -16.24
C VAL A 123 -8.17 9.28 -17.63
N GLY A 124 -7.76 8.02 -17.66
CA GLY A 124 -7.52 7.24 -18.88
C GLY A 124 -8.82 6.68 -19.45
N ALA A 125 -9.47 7.47 -20.31
CA ALA A 125 -10.35 7.10 -21.43
C ALA A 125 -11.11 5.76 -21.39
N SER A 126 -12.32 5.77 -20.80
CA SER A 126 -13.61 5.36 -21.39
C SER A 126 -14.65 5.42 -20.29
N ASN A 127 -15.71 6.21 -20.48
CA ASN A 127 -16.82 6.33 -19.52
C ASN A 127 -17.57 4.99 -19.41
N ALA A 128 -17.14 4.12 -18.51
CA ALA A 128 -18.04 3.14 -17.92
C ALA A 128 -18.63 3.79 -16.67
N THR A 129 -19.88 4.27 -16.78
CA THR A 129 -20.67 4.68 -15.62
C THR A 129 -20.86 3.47 -14.72
N ILE A 130 -19.99 3.31 -13.72
CA ILE A 130 -20.30 2.44 -12.59
C ILE A 130 -21.23 3.24 -11.69
N GLN A 131 -22.54 2.97 -11.81
CA GLN A 131 -23.52 3.46 -10.85
C GLN A 131 -23.08 3.00 -9.46
N GLY A 132 -22.91 3.98 -8.57
CA GLY A 132 -22.27 3.80 -7.28
C GLY A 132 -22.87 2.65 -6.46
N ILE A 133 -22.00 1.89 -5.81
CA ILE A 133 -22.41 1.05 -4.69
C ILE A 133 -22.77 2.00 -3.55
N VAL A 134 -24.05 2.33 -3.44
CA VAL A 134 -24.64 2.91 -2.25
C VAL A 134 -24.73 1.78 -1.22
N TRP A 135 -23.98 1.88 -0.14
CA TRP A 135 -24.25 1.07 1.05
C TRP A 135 -25.57 1.54 1.64
N HIS A 136 -26.66 0.84 1.33
CA HIS A 136 -27.91 0.98 2.07
C HIS A 136 -27.75 0.27 3.42
N GLN A 137 -27.71 1.04 4.52
CA GLN A 137 -28.16 0.51 5.80
C GLN A 137 -29.68 0.31 5.71
N GLY A 138 -30.09 -0.90 5.32
CA GLY A 138 -31.47 -1.34 5.44
C GLY A 138 -31.78 -1.57 6.92
N GLY A 139 -32.51 -0.62 7.52
CA GLY A 139 -33.24 -0.86 8.75
C GLY A 139 -34.55 -1.59 8.47
N VAL A 140 -34.87 -2.56 9.33
CA VAL A 140 -36.09 -2.65 10.15
C VAL A 140 -35.74 -3.45 11.40
#